data_AF-A0A1Y2FAC7-F1
#
_entry.id   AF-A0A1Y2FAC7-F1
#
_cell.length_a   1.000
_cell.length_b   1.000
_cell.length_c   1.000
_cell.angle_alpha   90.00
_cell.angle_beta   90.00
_cell.angle_gamma   90.00
#
_symmetry.space_group_name_H-M   'P 1'
#
loop_
_entity.id
_entity.type
_entity.pdbx_description
1 polymer ?
#
loop_
_entity_poly.entity_id
_entity_poly.type
_entity_poly.pdbx_seq_one_letter_code
_entity_poly.pdbx_strand_id
1 'polypeptide(L)'
;SLVSFKVGLIEKAELHPDAESLYVSTVNLGESEPRTVVSGLVKYIPLDQMQKRLVVCVCNLKPAAMRGVKSSAMVLAASPAAVDGQEKDRVELVQPPAGSKPGDVLQFAGFEGEPEAQLNPKKKIFEAVQVGFTTDDALRVLYKDPQSSKSGFLVNKAGEQCKVESLVNASIR
;
A
#
# COMPACT_ATOMS: atom_id res chain seq x y z
N SER A 1 -2.48 10.71 -9.81
CA SER A 1 -3.85 10.64 -10.34
C SER A 1 -4.28 9.23 -10.76
N LEU A 2 -3.60 8.52 -11.66
CA LEU A 2 -4.13 7.27 -12.26
C LEU A 2 -4.29 6.07 -11.31
N VAL A 3 -3.49 6.00 -10.25
CA VAL A 3 -3.52 4.89 -9.27
C VAL A 3 -4.54 5.20 -8.17
N SER A 4 -5.40 4.23 -7.84
CA SER A 4 -6.41 4.37 -6.79
C SER A 4 -5.85 3.92 -5.44
N PHE A 5 -5.71 4.86 -4.51
CA PHE A 5 -5.37 4.58 -3.11
C PHE A 5 -6.59 4.75 -2.21
N LYS A 6 -6.87 3.75 -1.39
CA LYS A 6 -7.93 3.83 -0.36
C LYS A 6 -7.42 3.32 0.97
N VAL A 7 -8.05 3.78 2.05
CA VAL A 7 -7.91 3.17 3.36
C VAL A 7 -8.70 1.86 3.40
N GLY A 8 -8.04 0.78 3.85
CA GLY A 8 -8.65 -0.51 4.10
C GLY A 8 -8.59 -0.89 5.57
N LEU A 9 -9.60 -1.59 6.07
CA LEU A 9 -9.56 -2.27 7.36
C LEU A 9 -9.37 -3.77 7.12
N ILE A 10 -8.28 -4.34 7.63
CA ILE A 10 -8.11 -5.78 7.69
C ILE A 10 -9.09 -6.33 8.73
N GLU A 11 -10.20 -6.89 8.28
CA GLU A 11 -11.21 -7.46 9.17
C GLU A 11 -10.73 -8.76 9.79
N LYS A 12 -9.96 -9.53 9.01
CA LYS A 12 -9.33 -10.78 9.40
C LYS A 12 -8.12 -11.03 8.50
N ALA A 13 -7.04 -11.52 9.08
CA ALA A 13 -5.92 -12.11 8.35
C ALA A 13 -5.71 -13.55 8.80
N GLU A 14 -5.29 -14.42 7.88
CA GLU A 14 -5.00 -15.83 8.10
C GLU A 14 -3.75 -16.23 7.33
N LEU A 15 -3.04 -17.26 7.79
CA LEU A 15 -1.95 -17.86 7.01
C LEU A 15 -2.51 -18.44 5.71
N HIS A 16 -1.79 -18.24 4.61
CA HIS A 16 -2.17 -18.85 3.35
C HIS A 16 -1.99 -20.37 3.45
N PRO A 17 -3.00 -21.19 3.05
CA PRO A 17 -2.97 -22.64 3.22
C PRO A 17 -1.78 -23.30 2.51
N ASP A 18 -1.46 -22.82 1.30
CA ASP A 18 -0.39 -23.39 0.47
C ASP A 18 0.89 -22.52 0.42
N ALA A 19 1.05 -21.55 1.33
CA ALA A 19 2.21 -20.65 1.30
C ALA A 19 2.56 -20.02 2.66
N GLU A 20 3.62 -20.53 3.29
CA GLU A 20 4.07 -20.11 4.63
C GLU A 20 4.52 -18.64 4.71
N SER A 21 4.87 -18.02 3.58
CA SER A 21 5.31 -16.62 3.54
C SER A 21 4.17 -15.62 3.30
N LEU A 22 2.94 -16.09 3.07
CA LEU A 22 1.81 -15.26 2.67
C LEU A 22 0.70 -15.27 3.72
N TYR A 23 0.09 -14.10 3.93
CA TYR A 23 -1.22 -13.98 4.56
C TYR A 23 -2.30 -13.83 3.50
N VAL A 24 -3.49 -14.35 3.80
CA VAL A 24 -4.76 -14.05 3.12
C VAL A 24 -5.58 -13.18 4.06
N SER A 25 -5.87 -11.96 3.62
CA SER A 25 -6.59 -10.95 4.40
C SER A 25 -7.94 -10.62 3.77
N THR A 26 -8.98 -10.53 4.59
CA THR A 26 -10.27 -9.95 4.22
C THR A 26 -10.22 -8.47 4.55
N VAL A 27 -10.23 -7.61 3.53
CA VAL A 27 -10.01 -6.17 3.66
C VAL A 27 -11.26 -5.39 3.24
N ASN A 28 -11.85 -4.68 4.18
CA ASN A 28 -12.96 -3.77 3.92
C ASN A 28 -12.42 -2.44 3.38
N LEU A 29 -12.84 -2.09 2.16
CA LEU A 29 -12.43 -0.87 1.44
C LEU A 29 -13.59 0.13 1.28
N GLY A 30 -14.62 0.03 2.14
CA GLY A 30 -15.84 0.83 2.04
C GLY A 30 -16.71 0.48 0.82
N GLU A 31 -16.53 -0.73 0.30
CA GLU A 31 -17.29 -1.29 -0.83
C GLU A 31 -18.43 -2.19 -0.29
N SER A 32 -19.31 -2.68 -1.18
CA SER A 32 -20.41 -3.55 -0.77
C SER A 32 -19.92 -4.86 -0.15
N GLU A 33 -18.77 -5.35 -0.59
CA GLU A 33 -18.13 -6.57 -0.08
C GLU A 33 -16.64 -6.32 0.17
N PRO A 34 -16.05 -6.92 1.22
CA PRO A 34 -14.62 -6.85 1.45
C PRO A 34 -13.87 -7.62 0.36
N ARG A 35 -12.62 -7.21 0.10
CA ARG A 35 -11.75 -7.86 -0.88
C ARG A 35 -10.80 -8.85 -0.21
N THR A 36 -10.52 -9.94 -0.91
CA THR A 36 -9.39 -10.82 -0.57
C THR A 36 -8.07 -10.17 -1.01
N VAL A 37 -7.12 -10.06 -0.09
CA VAL A 37 -5.79 -9.51 -0.33
C VAL A 37 -4.74 -10.50 0.15
N VAL A 38 -3.85 -10.90 -0.75
CA VAL A 38 -2.73 -11.80 -0.43
C VAL A 38 -1.46 -10.96 -0.28
N SER A 39 -0.77 -11.09 0.85
CA SER A 39 0.39 -10.25 1.19
C SER A 39 1.54 -11.07 1.77
N GLY A 40 2.77 -10.83 1.30
CA GLY A 40 3.98 -11.50 1.77
C GLY A 40 4.56 -10.90 3.06
N LEU A 41 3.76 -10.86 4.12
CA LEU A 41 4.09 -10.14 5.37
C LEU A 41 4.44 -11.06 6.55
N VAL A 42 4.30 -12.39 6.41
CA VAL A 42 4.45 -13.35 7.53
C VAL A 42 5.81 -13.24 8.23
N LYS A 43 6.87 -12.99 7.47
CA LYS A 43 8.23 -12.86 8.03
C LYS A 43 8.47 -11.56 8.81
N TYR A 44 7.61 -10.56 8.62
CA TYR A 44 7.87 -9.19 9.08
C TYR A 44 6.85 -8.71 10.12
N ILE A 45 5.59 -9.13 9.99
CA ILE A 45 4.50 -8.65 10.82
C ILE A 45 3.76 -9.87 11.37
N PRO A 46 3.70 -10.05 12.69
CA PRO A 46 3.02 -11.19 13.27
C PRO A 46 1.50 -11.08 13.07
N LEU A 47 0.83 -12.23 13.08
CA LEU A 47 -0.56 -12.36 12.68
C LEU A 47 -1.53 -11.53 13.55
N ASP A 48 -1.23 -11.38 14.83
CA ASP A 48 -1.99 -10.58 15.79
C ASP A 48 -1.97 -9.09 15.43
N GLN A 49 -0.81 -8.59 14.95
CA GLN A 49 -0.65 -7.21 14.50
C GLN A 49 -1.28 -6.92 13.12
N MET A 50 -1.76 -7.95 12.42
CA MET A 50 -2.54 -7.81 11.18
C MET A 50 -4.04 -7.64 11.45
N GLN A 51 -4.54 -8.12 12.59
CA GLN A 51 -5.98 -8.13 12.88
C GLN A 51 -6.50 -6.72 13.14
N LYS A 52 -7.68 -6.39 12.59
CA LYS A 52 -8.40 -5.13 12.83
C LYS A 52 -7.54 -3.89 12.59
N ARG A 53 -6.57 -3.98 11.67
CA ARG A 53 -5.62 -2.92 11.37
C ARG A 53 -6.07 -2.10 10.17
N LEU A 54 -5.99 -0.78 10.28
CA LEU A 54 -6.12 0.12 9.14
C LEU A 54 -4.82 0.13 8.33
N VAL A 55 -4.97 0.06 7.01
CA VAL A 55 -3.88 0.01 6.03
C VAL A 55 -4.20 0.89 4.83
N VAL A 56 -3.18 1.24 4.05
CA VAL A 56 -3.37 1.85 2.73
C VAL A 56 -3.32 0.78 1.67
N CYS A 57 -4.30 0.78 0.76
CA CYS A 57 -4.42 -0.19 -0.32
C CYS A 57 -4.41 0.46 -1.71
N VAL A 58 -3.73 -0.20 -2.66
CA VAL A 58 -3.87 0.03 -4.09
C VAL A 58 -5.04 -0.81 -4.62
N CYS A 59 -6.05 -0.16 -5.19
CA CYS A 59 -7.36 -0.78 -5.43
C CYS A 59 -7.71 -1.01 -6.90
N ASN A 60 -6.92 -0.48 -7.84
CA ASN A 60 -7.20 -0.59 -9.27
C ASN A 60 -6.14 -1.37 -10.06
N LEU A 61 -5.32 -2.19 -9.38
CA LEU A 61 -4.49 -3.20 -10.06
C LEU A 61 -5.39 -4.30 -10.64
N LYS A 62 -4.97 -4.91 -11.75
CA LYS A 62 -5.61 -6.13 -12.23
C LYS A 62 -5.44 -7.23 -11.16
N PRO A 63 -6.52 -7.89 -10.71
CA PRO A 63 -6.41 -8.97 -9.73
C PRO A 63 -5.45 -10.06 -10.20
N ALA A 64 -4.68 -10.61 -9.27
CA ALA A 64 -3.67 -11.62 -9.54
C ALA A 64 -3.85 -12.84 -8.63
N ALA A 65 -3.66 -14.04 -9.18
CA ALA A 65 -3.66 -15.26 -8.38
C ALA A 65 -2.27 -15.46 -7.76
N MET A 66 -2.23 -15.63 -6.44
CA MET A 66 -1.04 -15.95 -5.68
C MET A 66 -1.27 -17.30 -5.03
N ARG A 67 -0.57 -18.33 -5.52
CA ARG A 67 -0.70 -19.71 -5.01
C ARG A 67 -2.15 -20.20 -4.95
N GLY A 68 -2.93 -19.89 -6.00
CA GLY A 68 -4.33 -20.31 -6.14
C GLY A 68 -5.36 -19.33 -5.55
N VAL A 69 -4.97 -18.42 -4.67
CA VAL A 69 -5.87 -17.40 -4.10
C VAL A 69 -5.81 -16.10 -4.89
N LYS A 70 -6.97 -15.60 -5.32
CA LYS A 70 -7.08 -14.34 -6.08
C LYS A 70 -6.98 -13.13 -5.13
N SER A 71 -5.89 -12.37 -5.25
CA SER A 71 -5.71 -11.08 -4.61
C SER A 71 -6.32 -9.95 -5.45
N SER A 72 -7.18 -9.13 -4.85
CA SER A 72 -7.95 -8.08 -5.55
C SER A 72 -7.64 -6.66 -5.06
N ALA A 73 -6.59 -6.50 -4.26
CA ALA A 73 -5.95 -5.24 -3.94
C ALA A 73 -4.51 -5.53 -3.49
N MET A 74 -3.75 -4.48 -3.19
CA MET A 74 -2.41 -4.61 -2.63
C MET A 74 -2.26 -3.67 -1.45
N VAL A 75 -1.77 -4.16 -0.31
CA VAL A 75 -1.45 -3.33 0.85
C VAL A 75 -0.09 -2.65 0.61
N LEU A 76 0.00 -1.33 0.85
CA LEU A 76 1.25 -0.60 0.77
C LEU A 76 2.09 -0.80 2.04
N ALA A 77 3.37 -1.09 1.83
CA ALA A 77 4.36 -1.22 2.89
C ALA A 77 5.68 -0.54 2.50
N ALA A 78 6.33 0.06 3.49
CA ALA A 78 7.68 0.55 3.40
C ALA A 78 8.69 -0.56 3.74
N SER A 79 9.83 -0.51 3.07
CA SER A 79 11.01 -1.31 3.40
C SER A 79 12.25 -0.44 3.18
N PRO A 80 13.39 -0.73 3.83
CA PRO A 80 14.65 -0.06 3.50
C PRO A 80 14.87 -0.02 1.99
N ALA A 81 15.36 1.12 1.50
CA ALA A 81 15.81 1.21 0.11
C ALA A 81 16.89 0.16 -0.11
N ALA A 82 16.83 -0.53 -1.25
CA ALA A 82 17.85 -1.52 -1.57
C ALA A 82 19.19 -0.80 -1.75
N VAL A 83 20.08 -0.93 -0.77
CA VAL A 83 21.50 -0.63 -0.92
C VAL A 83 22.16 -1.95 -1.33
N ASP A 84 22.95 -1.92 -2.40
CA ASP A 84 23.51 -3.11 -3.07
C ASP A 84 23.88 -4.25 -2.10
N GLY A 85 23.18 -5.38 -2.23
CA GLY A 85 23.46 -6.61 -1.50
C GLY A 85 22.84 -6.77 -0.11
N GLN A 86 22.09 -5.79 0.41
CA GLN A 86 21.41 -5.95 1.71
C GLN A 86 20.02 -6.57 1.57
N GLU A 87 19.76 -7.64 2.31
CA GLU A 87 18.40 -8.15 2.51
C GLU A 87 17.54 -7.09 3.21
N LYS A 88 16.26 -7.08 2.85
CA LYS A 88 15.27 -6.23 3.50
C LYS A 88 14.89 -6.89 4.81
N ASP A 89 15.61 -6.54 5.86
CA ASP A 89 15.39 -7.05 7.22
C ASP A 89 14.06 -6.57 7.83
N ARG A 90 13.51 -5.46 7.32
CA ARG A 90 12.33 -4.82 7.90
C ARG A 90 11.28 -4.38 6.87
N VAL A 91 10.02 -4.54 7.25
CA VAL A 91 8.86 -4.05 6.50
C VAL A 91 7.87 -3.38 7.48
N GLU A 92 7.37 -2.20 7.13
CA GLU A 92 6.37 -1.46 7.90
C GLU A 92 5.15 -1.17 7.03
N LEU A 93 3.95 -1.41 7.55
CA LEU A 93 2.73 -1.02 6.83
C LEU A 93 2.56 0.50 6.82
N VAL A 94 2.15 1.04 5.67
CA VAL A 94 1.76 2.45 5.60
C VAL A 94 0.50 2.68 6.43
N GLN A 95 0.60 3.59 7.39
CA GLN A 95 -0.46 3.98 8.30
C GLN A 95 -1.24 5.17 7.72
N PRO A 96 -2.56 5.06 7.56
CA PRO A 96 -3.38 6.21 7.18
C PRO A 96 -3.48 7.21 8.35
N PRO A 97 -3.96 8.44 8.10
CA PRO A 97 -4.21 9.43 9.16
C PRO A 97 -5.09 8.88 10.29
N ALA A 98 -4.85 9.34 11.52
CA ALA A 98 -5.67 8.95 12.67
C ALA A 98 -7.16 9.27 12.43
N GLY A 99 -8.05 8.35 12.81
CA GLY A 99 -9.49 8.51 12.61
C GLY A 99 -10.00 8.20 11.18
N SER A 100 -9.11 7.78 10.28
CA SER A 100 -9.49 7.32 8.93
C SER A 100 -10.47 6.14 8.98
N LYS A 101 -11.31 6.03 7.96
CA LYS A 101 -12.35 4.99 7.82
C LYS A 101 -12.11 4.13 6.56
N PRO A 102 -12.59 2.88 6.55
CA PRO A 102 -12.61 2.06 5.35
C PRO A 102 -13.23 2.80 4.17
N GLY A 103 -12.50 2.85 3.05
CA GLY A 103 -12.91 3.52 1.82
C GLY A 103 -12.53 4.99 1.69
N ASP A 104 -11.92 5.60 2.72
CA ASP A 104 -11.37 6.94 2.59
C ASP A 104 -10.37 6.98 1.43
N VAL A 105 -10.55 7.97 0.55
CA VAL A 105 -9.72 8.15 -0.64
C VAL A 105 -8.44 8.90 -0.25
N LEU A 106 -7.32 8.38 -0.73
CA LEU A 106 -6.00 8.97 -0.56
C LEU A 106 -5.45 9.40 -1.91
N GLN A 107 -4.69 10.50 -1.92
CA GLN A 107 -4.05 11.02 -3.11
C GLN A 107 -2.71 11.66 -2.75
N PHE A 108 -1.78 11.69 -3.70
CA PHE A 108 -0.58 12.49 -3.55
C PHE A 108 -0.92 13.96 -3.81
N ALA A 109 -0.68 14.84 -2.84
CA ALA A 109 -0.95 16.27 -2.96
C ALA A 109 -0.25 16.87 -4.18
N GLY A 110 -0.97 17.66 -4.97
CA GLY A 110 -0.49 18.18 -6.25
C GLY A 110 -0.62 17.20 -7.42
N PHE A 111 -1.00 15.93 -7.22
CA PHE A 111 -1.21 14.96 -8.29
C PHE A 111 -2.69 14.56 -8.42
N GLU A 112 -3.56 15.56 -8.40
CA GLU A 112 -5.01 15.42 -8.48
C GLU A 112 -5.45 14.84 -9.85
N GLY A 113 -6.53 14.07 -9.82
CA GLY A 113 -7.15 13.51 -11.00
C GLY A 113 -7.93 12.25 -10.66
N GLU A 114 -8.68 11.76 -11.64
CA GLU A 114 -9.50 10.55 -11.48
C GLU A 114 -8.63 9.30 -11.70
N PRO A 115 -8.66 8.32 -10.77
CA PRO A 115 -8.02 7.03 -11.00
C PRO A 115 -8.66 6.27 -12.15
N GLU A 116 -7.85 5.47 -12.85
CA GLU A 116 -8.38 4.51 -13.83
C GLU A 116 -9.25 3.47 -13.14
N ALA A 117 -10.34 3.05 -13.78
CA ALA A 117 -11.19 1.98 -13.26
C ALA A 117 -10.38 0.69 -13.01
N GLN A 118 -9.45 0.37 -13.91
CA GLN A 118 -8.46 -0.68 -13.74
C GLN A 118 -7.20 -0.36 -14.55
N LEU A 119 -6.02 -0.42 -13.94
CA LEU A 119 -4.75 -0.23 -14.62
C LEU A 119 -4.50 -1.36 -15.64
N ASN A 120 -3.97 -0.98 -16.80
CA ASN A 120 -3.52 -1.93 -17.81
C ASN A 120 -2.11 -2.44 -17.46
N PRO A 121 -1.93 -3.74 -17.14
CA PRO A 121 -0.62 -4.28 -16.75
C PRO A 121 0.47 -4.11 -17.82
N LYS A 122 0.09 -4.05 -19.11
CA LYS A 122 1.05 -3.85 -20.20
C LYS A 122 1.70 -2.46 -20.17
N LYS A 123 1.02 -1.46 -19.59
CA LYS A 123 1.54 -0.09 -19.48
C LYS A 123 2.50 0.09 -18.29
N LYS A 124 2.55 -0.88 -17.36
CA LYS A 124 3.41 -0.82 -16.16
C LYS A 124 3.32 0.50 -15.38
N ILE A 125 2.11 1.07 -15.30
CA ILE A 125 1.90 2.41 -14.73
C ILE A 125 2.29 2.43 -13.25
N PHE A 126 1.82 1.44 -12.48
CA PHE A 126 2.13 1.36 -11.06
C PHE A 126 3.65 1.22 -10.85
N GLU A 127 4.29 0.37 -11.65
CA GLU A 127 5.73 0.14 -11.58
C GLU A 127 6.55 1.37 -11.96
N ALA A 128 6.06 2.19 -12.88
CA ALA A 128 6.70 3.45 -13.26
C ALA A 128 6.57 4.54 -12.19
N VAL A 129 5.48 4.55 -11.41
CA VAL A 129 5.29 5.55 -10.34
C VAL A 129 5.85 5.09 -8.99
N GLN A 130 5.83 3.78 -8.69
CA GLN A 130 6.27 3.26 -7.38
C GLN A 130 7.73 3.58 -7.08
N VAL A 131 8.57 3.73 -8.12
CA VAL A 131 9.98 4.10 -7.95
C VAL A 131 10.17 5.47 -7.30
N GLY A 132 9.14 6.33 -7.35
CA GLY A 132 9.12 7.62 -6.70
C GLY A 132 8.50 7.61 -5.30
N PHE A 133 7.93 6.49 -4.84
CA PHE A 133 7.31 6.42 -3.51
C PHE A 133 8.38 6.23 -2.44
N THR A 134 8.38 7.15 -1.47
CA THR A 134 9.36 7.15 -0.39
C THR A 134 8.80 7.77 0.89
N THR A 135 9.63 7.82 1.92
CA THR A 135 9.34 8.48 3.19
C THR A 135 10.37 9.58 3.47
N ASP A 136 9.95 10.63 4.16
CA ASP A 136 10.85 11.70 4.60
C ASP A 136 11.34 11.50 6.04
N ASP A 137 12.12 12.46 6.54
CA ASP A 137 12.69 12.44 7.90
C ASP A 137 11.63 12.50 9.00
N ALA A 138 10.40 12.91 8.67
CA ALA A 138 9.24 12.91 9.55
C ALA A 138 8.35 11.66 9.36
N LEU A 139 8.87 10.64 8.66
CA LEU A 139 8.23 9.35 8.39
C LEU A 139 6.98 9.45 7.53
N ARG A 140 6.80 10.56 6.81
CA ARG A 140 5.61 10.81 5.98
C ARG A 140 5.81 10.21 4.61
N VAL A 141 4.77 9.59 4.08
CA VAL A 141 4.77 9.03 2.73
C VAL A 141 4.66 10.15 1.70
N LEU A 142 5.55 10.16 0.72
CA LEU A 142 5.52 11.07 -0.41
C LEU A 142 5.85 10.38 -1.73
N TYR A 143 5.43 11.01 -2.82
CA TYR A 143 5.82 10.68 -4.18
C TYR A 143 6.74 11.77 -4.70
N LYS A 144 7.92 11.38 -5.19
CA LYS A 144 8.82 12.21 -6.00
C LYS A 144 8.66 11.77 -7.45
N ASP A 145 8.18 12.65 -8.31
CA ASP A 145 7.98 12.33 -9.72
C ASP A 145 9.33 12.07 -10.40
N PRO A 146 9.58 10.87 -10.96
CA PRO A 146 10.84 10.59 -11.64
C PRO A 146 11.05 11.43 -12.92
N GLN A 147 9.99 12.04 -13.45
CA GLN A 147 10.01 12.78 -14.71
C GLN A 147 9.99 14.29 -14.53
N SER A 148 9.88 14.79 -13.29
CA SER A 148 9.84 16.23 -13.01
C SER A 148 10.41 16.56 -11.62
N SER A 149 10.47 17.84 -11.26
CA SER A 149 10.84 18.27 -9.91
C SER A 149 9.67 18.21 -8.91
N LYS A 150 8.50 17.72 -9.34
CA LYS A 150 7.28 17.73 -8.54
C LYS A 150 7.32 16.65 -7.47
N SER A 151 6.82 16.98 -6.29
CA SER A 151 6.62 16.03 -5.21
C SER A 151 5.37 16.36 -4.40
N GLY A 152 4.84 15.36 -3.68
CA GLY A 152 3.61 15.50 -2.92
C GLY A 152 3.46 14.42 -1.88
N PHE A 153 2.93 14.76 -0.71
CA PHE A 153 2.63 13.81 0.35
C PHE A 153 1.37 13.00 0.02
N LEU A 154 1.33 11.73 0.43
CA LEU A 154 0.11 10.94 0.40
C LEU A 154 -0.82 11.43 1.52
N VAL A 155 -1.96 11.98 1.13
CA VAL A 155 -2.89 12.64 2.03
C VAL A 155 -4.32 12.17 1.83
N ASN A 156 -5.14 12.33 2.86
CA ASN A 156 -6.59 12.26 2.74
C ASN A 156 -7.18 13.59 2.21
N LYS A 157 -8.51 13.69 2.14
CA LYS A 157 -9.22 14.91 1.69
C LYS A 157 -8.96 16.14 2.56
N ALA A 158 -8.63 15.97 3.83
CA ALA A 158 -8.32 17.05 4.76
C ALA A 158 -6.83 17.49 4.69
N GLY A 159 -6.02 16.85 3.85
CA GLY A 159 -4.58 17.11 3.76
C GLY A 159 -3.76 16.42 4.86
N GLU A 160 -4.37 15.54 5.65
CA GLU A 160 -3.67 14.79 6.69
C GLU A 160 -2.85 13.66 6.06
N GLN A 161 -1.65 13.44 6.58
CA GLN A 161 -0.59 12.67 5.90
C GLN A 161 -0.53 11.22 6.38
N CYS A 162 -0.33 10.30 5.44
CA CYS A 162 0.04 8.92 5.74
C CYS A 162 1.49 8.83 6.23
N LYS A 163 1.77 7.89 7.13
CA LYS A 163 3.09 7.70 7.73
C LYS A 163 3.53 6.25 7.78
N VAL A 164 4.78 6.04 8.11
CA VAL A 164 5.33 4.75 8.56
C VAL A 164 5.82 4.88 10.00
N GLU A 165 6.28 3.79 10.60
CA GLU A 165 6.62 3.75 12.01
C GLU A 165 8.03 4.27 12.29
N SER A 166 9.00 3.98 11.42
CA SER A 166 10.38 4.43 11.62
C SER A 166 11.28 4.48 10.39
N LEU A 167 10.84 3.95 9.24
CA LEU A 167 11.70 3.92 8.05
C LEU A 167 11.75 5.30 7.34
N VAL A 168 12.90 5.96 7.40
CA VAL A 168 13.22 7.20 6.65
C VAL A 168 13.82 6.83 5.28
N ASN A 169 13.53 7.62 4.24
CA ASN A 169 14.00 7.38 2.86
C ASN A 169 13.71 5.94 2.37
N ALA A 170 12.60 5.38 2.81
CA ALA A 170 12.20 4.01 2.51
C ALA A 170 11.79 3.88 1.03
N SER A 171 11.79 2.65 0.51
CA SER A 171 11.02 2.31 -0.69
C SER A 171 9.65 1.80 -0.29
N ILE A 172 8.59 2.31 -0.93
CA ILE A 172 7.21 1.88 -0.68
C ILE A 172 6.68 1.10 -1.88
N ARG A 173 6.01 -0.02 -1.60
CA ARG A 173 5.46 -0.94 -2.59
C ARG A 173 4.30 -1.75 -2.03
#